data_AF-A0A6I0DTF8-F1
#
_entry.id   AF-A0A6I0DTF8-F1
#
_cell.length_a   1.000
_cell.length_b   1.000
_cell.length_c   1.000
_cell.angle_alpha   90.00
_cell.angle_beta   90.00
_cell.angle_gamma   90.00
#
_symmetry.space_group_name_H-M   'P 1'
#
loop_
_entity.id
_entity.type
_entity.pdbx_description
1 polymer ?
#
loop_
_entity_poly.entity_id
_entity_poly.type
_entity_poly.pdbx_seq_one_letter_code
_entity_poly.pdbx_strand_id
1 'polypeptide(L)' 'MTTRRNFIRQSGLTVAGLTIAGVSRNVWASPANAYVSNRPAKRNFTSKAVEETIKKTKAKLKDPKLAWMFENCFPNTLDT' A
#
# COMPACT_ATOMS: atom_id res chain seq x y z
N MET A 1 42.90 3.55 3.24
CA MET A 1 42.22 2.31 2.83
C MET A 1 41.04 2.04 3.76
N THR A 2 39.81 2.09 3.27
CA THR A 2 38.62 1.72 4.06
C THR A 2 38.51 0.20 4.12
N THR A 3 38.69 -0.39 5.31
CA THR A 3 38.51 -1.84 5.49
C THR A 3 37.02 -2.20 5.54
N ARG A 4 36.66 -3.44 5.18
CA ARG A 4 35.27 -3.94 5.27
C ARG A 4 34.64 -3.71 6.65
N ARG A 5 35.42 -3.88 7.71
CA ARG A 5 35.00 -3.65 9.10
C ARG A 5 34.64 -2.19 9.37
N ASN A 6 35.42 -1.26 8.85
CA ASN A 6 35.16 0.17 9.02
C ASN A 6 33.91 0.60 8.25
N PHE A 7 33.69 0.05 7.05
CA PHE A 7 32.46 0.29 6.29
C PHE A 7 31.21 -0.18 7.03
N ILE A 8 31.21 -1.43 7.56
CA ILE A 8 30.05 -1.96 8.31
C ILE A 8 29.74 -1.11 9.54
N ARG A 9 30.78 -0.70 10.29
CA ARG A 9 30.61 0.14 11.50
C ARG A 9 30.09 1.54 11.16
N GLN A 10 30.67 2.17 10.15
CA GLN A 10 30.27 3.52 9.72
C GLN A 10 28.83 3.53 9.21
N SER A 11 28.48 2.59 8.33
CA SER A 11 27.13 2.47 7.78
C SER A 11 26.10 2.20 8.88
N GLY A 12 26.40 1.29 9.82
CA GLY A 12 25.53 1.02 10.96
C GLY A 12 25.31 2.24 11.85
N LEU A 13 26.37 2.99 12.16
CA LEU A 13 26.29 4.24 12.94
C LEU A 13 25.49 5.32 12.22
N THR A 14 25.66 5.49 10.91
CA THR A 14 24.90 6.49 10.14
C THR A 14 23.42 6.17 10.08
N VAL A 15 23.05 4.89 9.89
CA VAL A 15 21.64 4.48 9.90
C VAL A 15 21.03 4.68 11.28
N ALA A 16 21.72 4.26 12.35
CA ALA A 16 21.26 4.49 13.72
C ALA A 16 21.13 5.98 14.07
N GLY A 17 22.07 6.82 13.60
CA GLY A 17 21.99 8.27 13.78
C GLY A 17 20.77 8.88 13.08
N LEU A 18 20.47 8.43 11.86
CA LEU A 18 19.32 8.92 11.08
C LEU A 18 17.97 8.49 11.67
N THR A 19 17.87 7.31 12.29
CA THR A 19 16.65 6.87 12.97
C THR A 19 16.41 7.62 14.28
N ILE A 20 17.47 7.88 15.07
CA ILE A 20 17.37 8.63 16.33
C ILE A 20 17.08 10.11 16.08
N ALA A 21 17.65 10.70 15.02
CA ALA A 21 17.41 12.09 14.64
C ALA A 21 16.01 12.35 14.02
N GLY A 22 15.15 11.32 13.90
CA GLY A 22 13.77 11.48 13.44
C GLY A 22 13.62 11.77 11.94
N VAL A 23 14.70 11.67 11.16
CA VAL A 23 14.72 11.92 9.70
C VAL A 23 14.03 10.78 8.92
N SER A 24 13.69 9.68 9.59
CA SER A 24 13.16 8.45 9.00
C SER A 24 11.63 8.41 8.80
N ARG A 25 10.92 9.55 8.74
CA ARG A 25 9.45 9.48 8.69
C ARG A 25 8.87 9.10 7.34
N ASN A 26 9.52 9.32 6.18
CA ASN A 26 8.91 9.03 4.86
C ASN A 26 9.90 8.79 3.71
N VAL A 27 11.03 8.11 3.90
CA VAL A 27 12.01 7.85 2.80
C VAL A 27 11.45 6.88 1.74
N TRP A 28 10.38 6.13 2.06
CA TRP A 28 9.76 5.12 1.19
C TRP A 28 8.31 5.46 0.81
N ALA A 29 7.85 6.67 1.12
CA ALA A 29 6.50 7.07 0.73
C ALA A 29 6.50 7.48 -0.75
N SER A 30 6.16 6.53 -1.62
CA SER A 30 5.60 6.91 -2.92
C SER A 30 4.29 7.64 -2.67
N PRO A 31 4.03 8.81 -3.29
CA PRO A 31 2.70 9.39 -3.31
C PRO A 31 1.85 8.51 -4.22
N ALA A 32 1.41 7.35 -3.72
CA ALA A 32 0.25 6.70 -4.29
C ALA A 32 -0.88 7.71 -4.05
N ASN A 33 -1.32 8.40 -5.09
CA ASN A 33 -2.58 9.13 -5.07
C ASN A 33 -3.62 8.18 -4.48
N ALA A 34 -3.94 8.38 -3.20
CA ALA A 34 -4.76 7.45 -2.45
C ALA A 34 -6.19 7.61 -2.97
N TYR A 35 -6.57 6.75 -3.91
CA TYR A 35 -7.90 6.78 -4.46
C TYR A 35 -8.90 6.45 -3.34
N VAL A 36 -9.79 7.40 -3.05
CA VAL A 36 -10.85 7.24 -2.04
C VAL A 36 -11.87 6.22 -2.53
N SER A 37 -12.31 5.28 -1.69
CA SER A 37 -13.34 4.31 -2.08
C SER A 37 -14.69 5.02 -2.26
N ASN A 38 -15.41 4.65 -3.32
CA ASN A 38 -16.77 5.12 -3.61
C ASN A 38 -17.84 4.09 -3.19
N ARG A 39 -17.46 3.01 -2.51
CA ARG A 39 -18.42 2.02 -2.01
C ARG A 39 -19.24 2.64 -0.87
N PRO A 40 -20.57 2.45 -0.83
CA PRO A 40 -21.41 3.05 0.20
C PRO A 40 -21.11 2.45 1.58
N ALA A 41 -21.23 3.28 2.63
CA ALA A 41 -21.03 2.83 4.01
C ALA A 41 -22.07 1.78 4.45
N LYS A 42 -23.31 1.95 3.99
CA LYS A 42 -24.40 0.98 4.18
C LYS A 42 -24.61 0.21 2.89
N ARG A 43 -24.31 -1.09 2.91
CA ARG A 43 -24.41 -1.98 1.74
C ARG A 43 -25.68 -2.82 1.83
N ASN A 44 -26.40 -2.94 0.72
CA ASN A 44 -27.66 -3.69 0.66
C ASN A 44 -27.44 -5.20 0.76
N PHE A 45 -26.35 -5.72 0.20
CA PHE A 45 -25.99 -7.12 0.28
C PHE A 45 -24.47 -7.30 0.35
N THR A 46 -23.99 -8.27 1.15
CA THR A 46 -22.57 -8.61 1.25
C THR A 46 -22.36 -10.10 1.08
N SER A 47 -21.43 -10.49 0.20
CA SER A 47 -21.07 -11.89 -0.04
C SER A 47 -19.58 -12.12 0.15
N LYS A 48 -19.22 -13.13 0.96
CA LYS A 48 -17.83 -13.54 1.18
C LYS A 48 -17.13 -13.90 -0.14
N ALA A 49 -17.82 -14.59 -1.04
CA ALA A 49 -17.27 -14.99 -2.33
C ALA A 49 -16.94 -13.78 -3.22
N VAL A 50 -17.78 -12.74 -3.17
CA VAL A 50 -17.55 -11.47 -3.90
C VAL A 50 -16.33 -10.75 -3.37
N GLU A 51 -16.19 -10.61 -2.04
CA GLU A 51 -15.04 -9.95 -1.42
C GLU A 51 -13.71 -10.71 -1.68
N GLU A 52 -13.74 -12.05 -1.66
CA GLU A 52 -12.58 -12.85 -2.04
C GLU A 52 -12.20 -12.67 -3.51
N THR A 53 -13.19 -12.57 -4.39
CA THR A 53 -12.98 -12.30 -5.83
C THR A 53 -12.37 -10.92 -6.02
N ILE A 54 -12.86 -9.91 -5.31
CA ILE A 54 -12.31 -8.55 -5.34
C ILE A 54 -10.83 -8.57 -4.97
N LYS A 55 -10.47 -9.20 -3.85
CA LYS A 55 -9.07 -9.31 -3.40
C LYS A 55 -8.19 -10.02 -4.43
N LYS A 56 -8.64 -11.17 -4.96
CA LYS A 56 -7.89 -11.98 -5.93
C LYS A 56 -7.65 -11.22 -7.23
N THR A 57 -8.66 -10.53 -7.75
CA THR A 57 -8.56 -9.80 -9.02
C THR A 57 -7.75 -8.52 -8.85
N LYS A 58 -7.97 -7.76 -7.77
CA LYS A 58 -7.21 -6.54 -7.46
C LYS A 58 -5.70 -6.80 -7.38
N ALA A 59 -5.28 -7.92 -6.79
CA ALA A 59 -3.87 -8.33 -6.72
C ALA A 59 -3.23 -8.62 -8.09
N LYS A 60 -4.02 -8.91 -9.13
CA LYS A 60 -3.53 -9.17 -10.50
C LYS A 60 -3.46 -7.90 -11.35
N LEU A 61 -4.14 -6.83 -10.95
CA LEU A 61 -4.20 -5.57 -11.69
C LEU A 61 -2.99 -4.69 -11.32
N LYS A 62 -2.07 -4.52 -12.27
CA LYS A 62 -0.86 -3.70 -12.09
C LYS A 62 -1.15 -2.20 -12.06
N ASP A 63 -2.18 -1.75 -12.79
CA ASP A 63 -2.60 -0.36 -12.79
C ASP A 63 -3.44 -0.06 -11.53
N PRO A 64 -2.97 0.81 -10.62
CA PRO A 64 -3.69 1.14 -9.39
C PRO A 64 -5.04 1.83 -9.65
N LYS A 65 -5.18 2.58 -10.75
CA LYS A 65 -6.44 3.24 -11.11
C LYS A 65 -7.47 2.21 -11.57
N LEU A 66 -7.05 1.24 -12.38
CA LEU A 66 -7.91 0.15 -12.83
C LEU A 66 -8.33 -0.75 -11.66
N ALA A 67 -7.39 -1.07 -10.76
CA ALA A 67 -7.66 -1.81 -9.53
C ALA A 67 -8.71 -1.11 -8.65
N TRP A 68 -8.62 0.22 -8.53
CA TRP A 68 -9.60 1.04 -7.83
C TRP A 68 -10.97 1.05 -8.53
N MET A 69 -11.02 1.25 -9.86
CA MET A 69 -12.28 1.21 -10.60
C MET A 69 -12.99 -0.14 -10.45
N PHE A 70 -12.24 -1.24 -10.53
CA PHE A 70 -12.79 -2.58 -10.38
C PHE A 70 -13.44 -2.80 -9.01
N GLU A 71 -12.76 -2.42 -7.92
CA GLU A 71 -13.30 -2.57 -6.56
C GLU A 71 -14.57 -1.76 -6.32
N ASN A 72 -14.72 -0.60 -6.96
CA ASN A 72 -15.92 0.24 -6.81
C ASN A 72 -17.07 -0.21 -7.72
N CYS A 73 -16.78 -0.64 -8.94
CA CYS A 73 -17.84 -0.94 -9.92
C CYS A 73 -18.32 -2.40 -9.87
N PHE A 74 -17.44 -3.35 -9.58
CA PHE A 74 -17.77 -4.78 -9.62
C PHE A 74 -18.89 -5.18 -8.65
N PRO A 75 -18.88 -4.76 -7.37
CA PRO A 75 -19.95 -5.10 -6.43
C PRO A 75 -21.12 -4.09 -6.43
N ASN A 76 -21.15 -3.09 -7.33
CA ASN A 76 -22.06 -1.95 -7.18
C ASN A 76 -23.55 -2.36 -7.08
N THR A 77 -24.01 -3.31 -7.90
CA THR A 77 -25.39 -3.83 -7.85
C THR A 77 -25.75 -4.57 -6.57
N LEU A 78 -24.75 -5.06 -5.81
CA LEU A 78 -24.96 -5.70 -4.52
C LEU A 78 -24.85 -4.68 -3.39
N ASP A 79 -23.96 -3.71 -3.54
CA ASP A 79 -23.74 -2.65 -2.57
C ASP A 79 -24.93 -1.65 -2.53
N THR A 80 -25.52 -1.32 -3.69
CA THR A 80 -26.67 -0.42 -3.88
C THR A 80 -27.83 -1.14 -4.54
#